data_AF-A0A9J7KLB0-F1
#
_entry.id   AF-A0A9J7KLB0-F1
#
_cell.length_a   1.000
_cell.length_b   1.000
_cell.length_c   1.000
_cell.angle_alpha   90.00
_cell.angle_beta   90.00
_cell.angle_gamma   90.00
#
_symmetry.space_group_name_H-M   'P 1'
#
loop_
_entity.id
_entity.type
_entity.pdbx_description
1 polymer ?
#
loop_
_entity_poly.entity_id
_entity_poly.type
_entity_poly.pdbx_seq_one_letter_code
_entity_poly.pdbx_strand_id
1 'polypeptide(L)'
;MTTGRNILVLLVFLLIFTGNAFYIGILGFDRHAYHIRTSLENSLLSEYEEVATVDDAWEWLSSELIPSLHPERGYSGQKLSWLDKQFPAGTNAFRIGPVRLERITKHPGKKCLWSNVD
;
A
#
# COMPACT_ATOMS: atom_id res chain seq x y z
N MET A 1 28.52 -45.47 14.84
CA MET A 1 29.10 -44.53 13.86
C MET A 1 28.08 -43.99 12.83
N THR A 2 26.82 -44.45 12.86
CA THR A 2 25.74 -44.03 11.94
C THR A 2 24.98 -42.79 12.42
N THR A 3 24.74 -42.65 13.74
CA THR A 3 24.00 -41.54 14.33
C THR A 3 24.69 -40.19 14.12
N GLY A 4 26.01 -40.11 14.36
CA GLY A 4 26.77 -38.87 14.16
C GLY A 4 26.82 -38.40 12.69
N ARG A 5 26.89 -39.34 11.75
CA ARG A 5 26.81 -39.04 10.30
C ARG A 5 25.44 -38.50 9.91
N ASN A 6 24.35 -39.07 10.44
CA ASN A 6 23.00 -38.60 10.16
C ASN A 6 22.76 -37.19 10.72
N ILE A 7 23.26 -36.90 11.92
CA ILE A 7 23.18 -35.55 12.53
C ILE A 7 23.97 -34.54 11.68
N LEU A 8 25.17 -34.89 11.23
CA LEU A 8 25.98 -34.02 10.38
C LEU A 8 25.27 -33.70 9.06
N VAL A 9 24.69 -34.71 8.40
CA VAL A 9 23.93 -34.54 7.15
C VAL A 9 22.74 -33.61 7.36
N LEU A 10 22.01 -33.77 8.47
CA LEU A 10 20.84 -32.95 8.80
C LEU A 10 21.23 -31.49 9.06
N LEU A 11 22.35 -31.25 9.75
CA LEU A 11 22.90 -29.90 9.96
C LEU A 11 23.30 -29.23 8.63
N VAL A 12 23.91 -29.98 7.71
CA VAL A 12 24.27 -29.46 6.38
C VAL A 12 23.02 -29.06 5.59
N PHE A 13 21.99 -29.91 5.58
CA PHE A 13 20.72 -29.55 4.93
C PHE A 13 20.07 -28.32 5.55
N LEU A 14 20.11 -28.21 6.88
CA LEU A 14 19.52 -27.06 7.58
C LEU A 14 20.28 -25.77 7.28
N LEU A 15 21.61 -25.81 7.19
CA LEU A 15 22.42 -24.67 6.78
C LEU A 15 22.13 -24.23 5.34
N ILE A 16 22.02 -25.20 4.41
CA ILE A 16 21.65 -24.91 3.02
C ILE A 16 20.26 -24.27 2.97
N PHE A 17 19.28 -24.85 3.67
CA PHE A 17 17.91 -24.32 3.70
C PHE A 17 17.86 -22.89 4.24
N THR A 18 18.52 -22.65 5.38
CA THR A 18 18.54 -21.35 6.04
C THR A 18 19.27 -20.31 5.19
N GLY A 19 20.38 -20.69 4.54
CA GLY A 19 21.12 -19.83 3.62
C GLY A 19 20.29 -19.43 2.41
N ASN A 20 19.55 -20.36 1.81
CA ASN A 20 18.64 -20.06 0.69
C ASN A 20 17.47 -19.18 1.12
N ALA A 21 16.86 -19.48 2.27
CA ALA A 21 15.77 -18.66 2.81
C ALA A 21 16.24 -17.22 3.11
N PHE A 22 17.44 -17.06 3.67
CA PHE A 22 18.05 -15.76 3.91
C PHE A 22 18.39 -15.02 2.61
N TYR A 23 18.96 -15.73 1.63
CA TYR A 23 19.28 -15.18 0.31
C TYR A 23 18.01 -14.63 -0.36
N ILE A 24 16.92 -15.40 -0.40
CA ILE A 24 15.64 -14.97 -0.97
C ILE A 24 15.04 -13.82 -0.14
N GLY A 25 15.09 -13.91 1.19
CA GLY A 25 14.48 -12.91 2.08
C GLY A 25 15.16 -11.55 2.04
N ILE A 26 16.50 -11.50 1.93
CA ILE A 26 17.25 -10.24 1.92
C ILE A 26 17.43 -9.68 0.52
N LEU A 27 17.73 -10.50 -0.49
CA LEU A 27 17.91 -10.01 -1.86
C LEU A 27 16.58 -9.79 -2.59
N GLY A 28 15.52 -10.48 -2.18
CA GLY A 28 14.17 -10.22 -2.68
C GLY A 28 13.56 -8.93 -2.12
N PHE A 29 14.11 -8.38 -1.04
CA PHE A 29 13.61 -7.16 -0.42
C PHE A 29 14.35 -5.94 -0.96
N ASP A 30 13.66 -5.14 -1.76
CA ASP A 30 14.20 -3.86 -2.22
C ASP A 30 14.36 -2.90 -1.03
N ARG A 31 15.60 -2.47 -0.75
CA ARG A 31 15.92 -1.52 0.31
C ARG A 31 15.24 -0.16 0.11
N HIS A 32 14.88 0.18 -1.13
CA HIS A 32 14.18 1.42 -1.48
C HIS A 32 12.66 1.34 -1.35
N ALA A 33 12.09 0.14 -1.18
CA ALA A 33 10.64 -0.05 -1.06
C ALA A 33 10.04 0.78 0.08
N TYR A 34 10.80 0.93 1.18
CA TYR A 34 10.40 1.80 2.29
C TYR A 34 10.24 3.26 1.85
N HIS A 35 11.24 3.83 1.19
CA HIS A 35 11.21 5.22 0.76
C HIS A 35 10.16 5.48 -0.33
N ILE A 36 9.95 4.54 -1.24
CA ILE A 36 8.91 4.65 -2.27
C ILE A 36 7.52 4.65 -1.61
N ARG A 37 7.28 3.75 -0.66
CA ARG A 37 6.02 3.70 0.08
C ARG A 37 5.79 4.98 0.87
N THR A 38 6.76 5.42 1.66
CA THR A 38 6.64 6.64 2.47
C THR A 38 6.48 7.88 1.59
N SER A 39 7.16 7.97 0.45
CA SER A 39 6.99 9.09 -0.48
C SER A 39 5.59 9.11 -1.08
N LEU A 40 5.03 7.95 -1.44
CA LEU A 40 3.68 7.85 -1.99
C LEU A 40 2.63 8.17 -0.91
N GLU A 41 2.84 7.66 0.30
CA GLU A 41 1.98 7.92 1.46
C GLU A 41 1.95 9.40 1.80
N ASN A 42 3.13 10.04 1.92
CA ASN A 42 3.21 11.47 2.13
C ASN A 42 2.57 12.25 0.98
N SER A 43 2.77 11.85 -0.28
CA SER A 43 2.21 12.61 -1.39
C SER A 43 0.68 12.49 -1.57
N LEU A 44 0.07 11.41 -1.06
CA LEU A 44 -1.37 11.17 -1.15
C LEU A 44 -2.12 11.51 0.14
N LEU A 45 -1.45 11.46 1.29
CA LEU A 45 -2.07 11.57 2.62
C LEU A 45 -1.45 12.68 3.49
N SER A 46 -0.49 13.48 3.03
CA SER A 46 0.24 14.44 3.90
C SER A 46 -0.65 15.47 4.59
N GLU A 47 -1.79 15.82 3.99
CA GLU A 47 -2.66 16.88 4.53
C GLU A 47 -3.82 16.33 5.37
N TYR A 48 -3.93 15.00 5.53
CA TYR A 48 -5.17 14.42 6.03
C TYR A 48 -4.96 13.27 7.03
N GLU A 49 -5.06 13.61 8.32
CA GLU A 49 -4.85 12.67 9.44
C GLU A 49 -6.15 11.97 9.88
N GLU A 50 -7.34 12.57 9.67
CA GLU A 50 -8.62 11.99 10.13
C GLU A 50 -9.86 12.50 9.36
N VAL A 51 -10.70 11.57 8.84
CA VAL A 51 -11.98 11.91 8.20
C VAL A 51 -13.09 11.71 9.23
N ALA A 52 -13.57 12.80 9.82
CA ALA A 52 -14.59 12.72 10.87
C ALA A 52 -16.01 12.55 10.31
N THR A 53 -16.33 13.17 9.17
CA THR A 53 -17.69 13.15 8.59
C THR A 53 -17.74 12.69 7.14
N VAL A 54 -18.94 12.32 6.68
CA VAL A 54 -19.16 11.88 5.29
C VAL A 54 -18.92 13.01 4.30
N ASP A 55 -19.29 14.24 4.66
CA ASP A 55 -19.11 15.42 3.81
C ASP A 55 -17.62 15.74 3.67
N ASP A 56 -16.87 15.70 4.78
CA ASP A 56 -15.41 15.86 4.77
C ASP A 56 -14.73 14.77 3.91
N ALA A 57 -15.24 13.54 3.97
CA ALA A 57 -14.74 12.43 3.15
C ALA A 57 -14.88 12.72 1.65
N TRP A 58 -16.04 13.27 1.26
CA TRP A 58 -16.33 13.58 -0.13
C TRP A 58 -15.55 14.80 -0.61
N GLU A 59 -15.43 15.82 0.24
CA GLU A 59 -14.61 17.00 -0.03
C GLU A 59 -13.17 16.57 -0.28
N TRP A 60 -12.54 15.89 0.68
CA TRP A 60 -11.18 15.34 0.57
C TRP A 60 -10.97 14.52 -0.71
N LEU A 61 -11.90 13.61 -1.02
CA LEU A 61 -11.81 12.79 -2.22
C LEU A 61 -11.75 13.64 -3.49
N SER A 62 -12.58 14.69 -3.56
CA SER A 62 -12.71 15.54 -4.75
C SER A 62 -11.61 16.60 -4.88
N SER A 63 -11.18 17.20 -3.77
CA SER A 63 -10.26 18.35 -3.75
C SER A 63 -8.80 17.94 -3.68
N GLU A 64 -8.47 16.85 -2.99
CA GLU A 64 -7.09 16.45 -2.71
C GLU A 64 -6.73 15.14 -3.41
N LEU A 65 -7.47 14.06 -3.12
CA LEU A 65 -7.09 12.71 -3.55
C LEU A 65 -7.09 12.58 -5.09
N ILE A 66 -8.18 12.99 -5.74
CA ILE A 66 -8.32 12.87 -7.20
C ILE A 66 -7.29 13.74 -7.94
N PRO A 67 -7.10 15.03 -7.59
CA PRO A 67 -6.07 15.86 -8.22
C PRO A 67 -4.63 15.39 -7.97
N SER A 68 -4.34 14.84 -6.79
CA SER A 68 -3.01 14.26 -6.49
C SER A 68 -2.75 13.01 -7.34
N LEU A 69 -3.77 12.16 -7.52
CA LEU A 69 -3.67 10.96 -8.39
C LEU A 69 -3.65 11.30 -9.88
N HIS A 70 -4.32 12.37 -10.30
CA HIS A 70 -4.48 12.77 -11.70
C HIS A 70 -4.05 14.23 -11.93
N PRO A 71 -2.75 14.53 -11.86
CA PRO A 71 -2.28 15.90 -12.04
C PRO A 71 -2.44 16.37 -13.48
N GLU A 72 -2.95 17.59 -13.66
CA GLU A 72 -3.06 18.24 -14.97
C GLU A 72 -1.81 19.08 -15.32
N ARG A 73 -1.10 19.55 -14.29
CA ARG A 73 0.07 20.43 -14.40
C ARG A 73 1.22 19.91 -13.55
N GLY A 74 2.44 20.10 -14.02
CA GLY A 74 3.65 19.78 -13.27
C GLY A 74 3.99 20.87 -12.26
N TYR A 75 5.05 20.66 -11.48
CA TYR A 75 5.58 21.64 -10.53
C TYR A 75 5.93 22.99 -11.19
N SER A 76 6.29 22.97 -12.48
CA SER A 76 6.61 24.16 -13.27
C SER A 76 5.38 24.96 -13.73
N GLY A 77 4.17 24.50 -13.40
CA GLY A 77 2.90 25.07 -13.87
C GLY A 77 2.58 24.73 -15.33
N GLN A 78 3.49 24.06 -16.04
CA GLN A 78 3.27 23.62 -17.42
C GLN A 78 2.29 22.44 -17.47
N LYS A 79 1.50 22.38 -18.54
CA LYS A 79 0.57 21.28 -18.78
C LYS A 79 1.34 19.99 -19.02
N LEU A 80 0.99 18.93 -18.29
CA LEU A 80 1.64 17.63 -18.44
C LEU A 80 1.23 16.95 -19.76
N SER A 81 2.19 16.26 -20.37
CA SER A 81 1.91 15.35 -21.48
C SER A 81 0.98 14.23 -21.00
N TRP A 82 0.23 13.63 -21.93
CA TRP A 82 -0.68 12.52 -21.61
C TRP A 82 0.00 11.39 -20.81
N LEU A 83 1.25 11.07 -21.13
CA LEU A 83 1.99 10.00 -20.43
C LEU A 83 2.38 10.41 -19.01
N ASP A 84 2.76 11.68 -18.82
CA ASP A 84 3.17 12.21 -17.52
C ASP A 84 2.01 12.35 -16.54
N LYS A 85 0.77 12.47 -17.04
CA LYS A 85 -0.47 12.46 -16.24
C LYS A 85 -0.75 11.12 -15.54
N GLN A 86 -0.01 10.06 -15.89
CA GLN A 86 -0.14 8.76 -15.24
C GLN A 86 0.66 8.67 -13.94
N PHE A 87 1.54 9.63 -13.68
CA PHE A 87 2.29 9.71 -12.44
C PHE A 87 1.52 10.59 -11.45
N PRO A 88 1.20 10.09 -10.24
CA PRO A 88 0.68 10.92 -9.18
C PRO A 88 1.64 12.07 -8.88
N ALA A 89 1.08 13.22 -8.49
CA ALA A 89 1.84 14.43 -8.18
C ALA A 89 2.98 14.10 -7.21
N GLY A 90 4.18 14.64 -7.44
CA GLY A 90 5.32 14.44 -6.51
C GLY A 90 5.89 13.03 -6.44
N THR A 91 5.46 12.08 -7.29
CA THR A 91 5.94 10.70 -7.26
C THR A 91 6.51 10.23 -8.60
N ASN A 92 7.38 9.23 -8.54
CA ASN A 92 7.89 8.51 -9.72
C ASN A 92 7.15 7.18 -9.95
N ALA A 93 5.98 7.00 -9.32
CA ALA A 93 5.21 5.77 -9.40
C ALA A 93 4.26 5.84 -10.62
N PHE A 94 4.39 4.91 -11.55
CA PHE A 94 3.49 4.85 -12.70
C PHE A 94 2.16 4.19 -12.30
N ARG A 95 1.04 4.88 -12.50
CA ARG A 95 -0.28 4.30 -12.25
C ARG A 95 -0.63 3.28 -13.31
N ILE A 96 -1.10 2.11 -12.88
CA ILE A 96 -1.62 1.06 -13.75
C ILE A 96 -3.14 1.04 -13.66
N GLY A 97 -3.81 1.44 -14.74
CA GLY A 97 -5.26 1.39 -14.86
C GLY A 97 -6.03 2.47 -14.06
N PRO A 98 -7.37 2.43 -14.10
CA PRO A 98 -8.22 3.34 -13.35
C PRO A 98 -8.38 2.91 -11.88
N VAL A 99 -8.61 3.88 -11.01
CA VAL A 99 -8.90 3.65 -9.58
C VAL A 99 -10.34 3.14 -9.42
N ARG A 100 -10.54 2.17 -8.52
CA ARG A 100 -11.85 1.60 -8.21
C ARG A 100 -12.29 2.00 -6.80
N LEU A 101 -13.49 2.56 -6.69
CA LEU A 101 -14.16 2.77 -5.41
C LEU A 101 -15.11 1.61 -5.13
N GLU A 102 -15.01 1.02 -3.94
CA GLU A 102 -15.88 -0.06 -3.48
C GLU A 102 -16.69 0.40 -2.28
N ARG A 103 -17.99 0.08 -2.26
CA ARG A 103 -18.91 0.40 -1.16
C ARG A 103 -19.47 -0.88 -0.58
N ILE A 104 -19.38 -1.02 0.75
CA ILE A 104 -20.00 -2.11 1.48
C ILE A 104 -21.21 -1.55 2.24
N THR A 105 -22.40 -2.06 1.95
CA THR A 105 -23.63 -1.72 2.67
C THR A 105 -24.09 -2.88 3.53
N LYS A 106 -24.37 -2.65 4.82
CA LYS A 106 -25.05 -3.64 5.66
C LYS A 106 -26.55 -3.58 5.41
N HIS A 107 -27.17 -4.73 5.13
CA HIS A 107 -28.62 -4.82 4.99
C HIS A 107 -29.31 -4.63 6.36
N PRO A 108 -30.48 -3.96 6.40
CA PRO A 108 -31.18 -3.62 7.64
C PRO A 108 -31.72 -4.83 8.43
N GLY A 109 -31.68 -6.04 7.86
CA GLY A 109 -32.15 -7.27 8.50
C GLY A 109 -31.24 -7.82 9.61
N LYS A 110 -30.01 -7.33 9.74
CA LYS A 110 -29.15 -7.60 10.90
C LYS A 110 -29.20 -6.42 11.86
N LYS A 111 -30.35 -6.25 12.51
CA LYS A 111 -30.47 -5.34 13.66
C LYS A 111 -29.42 -5.76 14.69
N CYS A 112 -28.67 -4.79 15.19
CA CYS A 112 -28.07 -4.97 16.51
C CYS A 112 -29.24 -5.24 17.45
N LEU A 113 -29.29 -6.45 18.02
CA LEU A 113 -30.15 -6.72 19.16
C LEU A 113 -29.62 -5.78 20.25
N TRP A 114 -30.28 -4.64 20.41
CA TRP A 114 -30.23 -3.93 21.68
C TRP A 114 -30.72 -4.95 22.70
N SER A 115 -29.79 -5.56 23.45
CA SER A 115 -30.20 -6.36 24.59
C SER A 115 -30.97 -5.41 25.49
N ASN A 116 -32.20 -5.79 25.82
CA ASN A 116 -33.03 -5.16 26.83
C ASN A 116 -32.14 -4.72 28.01
N VAL A 117 -31.94 -3.40 28.12
CA VAL A 117 -31.53 -2.78 29.37
C VAL A 117 -32.84 -2.28 29.95
N ASP A 118 -33.46 -3.18 30.72
CA ASP A 118 -34.46 -2.83 31.71
C ASP A 118 -33.84 -1.92 32.79
#